data_AF-A0A957QY47-F1
#
_entry.id   AF-A0A957QY47-F1
#
_cell.length_a   1.000
_cell.length_b   1.000
_cell.length_c   1.000
_cell.angle_alpha   90.00
_cell.angle_beta   90.00
_cell.angle_gamma   90.00
#
_symmetry.space_group_name_H-M   'P 1'
#
loop_
_entity.id
_entity.type
_entity.pdbx_description
1 polymer ?
#
loop_
_entity_poly.entity_id
_entity_poly.type
_entity_poly.pdbx_seq_one_letter_code
_entity_poly.pdbx_strand_id
1 'polypeptide(L)'
;MARGEHLMGSAPSVKRTAGAGLSQYFPFLEQLRHYNRQALMGDLTAGLIVAIMLIPQGMAYALLAGLPPQQGLYASILPLVLYGLLGTSRHLAVGPVAIVSLLTAASVGAIASEGSAQYIQLAITLALLVGILQTGMGLLRLGFLVNFLSHPVLVGFSSAAAIVIGFSQVKNLLGVSPGSAELFWEQLVQLFQVLPQTNWITLALGLGAILLLWFFKNKLAAVLARLGVGQMLALSLAKMGPLVVVVVSTLLVVLLQLNTRSGVSIVGDVPAGLPPIAIPDFDLGTWRMLLTTALAISFVGYMES
;
A
#
# COMPACT_ATOMS: atom_id res chain seq x y z
N MET A 1 -9.81 -14.03 50.91
CA MET A 1 -10.99 -14.03 50.01
C MET A 1 -10.65 -13.14 48.82
N ALA A 2 -9.88 -13.57 47.82
CA ALA A 2 -10.15 -14.56 46.78
C ALA A 2 -11.28 -14.15 45.81
N ARG A 3 -10.92 -13.52 44.68
CA ARG A 3 -11.37 -13.80 43.30
C ARG A 3 -11.11 -12.58 42.40
N GLY A 4 -10.17 -12.72 41.46
CA GLY A 4 -9.89 -11.68 40.46
C GLY A 4 -8.84 -12.05 39.44
N GLU A 5 -8.67 -13.34 39.12
CA GLU A 5 -7.80 -13.79 38.02
C GLU A 5 -8.59 -14.79 37.19
N HIS A 6 -9.19 -14.32 36.11
CA HIS A 6 -9.64 -15.17 35.01
C HIS A 6 -9.81 -14.30 33.76
N LEU A 7 -9.35 -14.85 32.63
CA LEU A 7 -9.52 -14.39 31.24
C LEU A 7 -8.37 -13.56 30.61
N MET A 8 -7.12 -13.99 30.80
CA MET A 8 -6.18 -13.99 29.66
C MET A 8 -6.35 -15.32 28.94
N GLY A 9 -7.17 -15.31 27.87
CA GLY A 9 -7.25 -16.45 26.95
C GLY A 9 -5.88 -16.68 26.34
N SER A 10 -5.26 -17.80 26.71
CA SER A 10 -4.07 -18.32 26.06
C SER A 10 -4.33 -18.43 24.56
N ALA A 11 -3.51 -17.75 23.76
CA ALA A 11 -3.45 -17.99 22.32
C ALA A 11 -3.26 -19.50 22.09
N PRO A 12 -3.95 -20.12 21.12
CA PRO A 12 -3.79 -21.55 20.87
C PRO A 12 -2.33 -21.81 20.52
N SER A 13 -1.62 -22.50 21.41
CA SER A 13 -0.28 -22.99 21.14
C SER A 13 -0.41 -24.06 20.05
N VAL A 14 0.01 -23.69 18.85
CA VAL A 14 0.18 -24.65 17.75
C VAL A 14 1.23 -25.64 18.24
N LYS A 15 0.77 -26.81 18.71
CA LYS A 15 1.64 -27.95 19.03
C LYS A 15 2.41 -28.26 17.75
N ARG A 16 3.71 -27.97 17.75
CA ARG A 16 4.66 -28.42 16.73
C ARG A 16 4.64 -29.94 16.70
N THR A 17 3.78 -30.52 15.87
CA THR A 17 3.91 -31.93 15.49
C THR A 17 5.17 -32.06 14.67
N ALA A 18 6.15 -32.77 15.23
CA ALA A 18 7.39 -33.14 14.59
C ALA A 18 7.10 -34.07 13.40
N GLY A 19 6.82 -33.48 12.25
CA GLY A 19 6.90 -34.11 10.94
C GLY A 19 7.71 -33.18 10.05
N ALA A 20 9.00 -33.48 9.87
CA ALA A 20 9.81 -32.81 8.85
C ALA A 20 9.25 -33.20 7.48
N GLY A 21 8.42 -32.34 6.91
CA GLY A 21 7.73 -32.56 5.64
C GLY A 21 7.48 -31.25 4.91
N LEU A 22 7.02 -31.34 3.65
CA LEU A 22 6.71 -30.19 2.79
C LEU A 22 5.85 -29.10 3.46
N SER A 23 5.07 -29.45 4.50
CA SER A 23 4.24 -28.51 5.28
C SER A 23 5.05 -27.44 6.03
N GLN A 24 6.34 -27.63 6.28
CA GLN A 24 7.19 -26.60 6.90
C GLN A 24 7.53 -25.47 5.93
N TYR A 25 7.60 -25.76 4.62
CA TYR A 25 7.88 -24.79 3.56
C TYR A 25 6.60 -24.27 2.90
N PHE A 26 5.53 -25.07 2.93
CA PHE A 26 4.22 -24.77 2.34
C PHE A 26 3.12 -24.85 3.40
N PRO A 27 3.01 -23.84 4.29
CA PRO A 27 2.05 -23.83 5.39
C PRO A 27 0.59 -23.91 4.91
N PHE A 28 0.31 -23.48 3.67
CA PHE A 28 -1.02 -23.56 3.06
C PHE A 28 -1.57 -25.00 2.98
N LEU A 29 -0.70 -26.02 2.90
CA LEU A 29 -1.11 -27.43 2.83
C LEU A 29 -1.77 -27.90 4.12
N GLU A 30 -1.31 -27.42 5.27
CA GLU A 30 -1.91 -27.75 6.57
C GLU A 30 -3.23 -27.01 6.79
N GLN A 31 -3.33 -25.78 6.28
CA GLN A 31 -4.56 -24.99 6.28
C GLN A 31 -5.65 -25.66 5.42
N LEU A 32 -5.29 -26.17 4.23
CA LEU A 32 -6.20 -26.91 3.35
C LEU A 32 -6.79 -28.16 4.01
N ARG A 33 -6.02 -28.87 4.85
CA ARG A 33 -6.51 -30.08 5.55
C ARG A 33 -7.64 -29.80 6.53
N HIS A 34 -7.68 -28.62 7.11
CA HIS A 34 -8.70 -28.21 8.09
C HIS A 34 -9.69 -27.18 7.51
N TYR A 35 -9.68 -27.01 6.19
CA TYR A 35 -10.48 -25.98 5.51
C TYR A 35 -11.93 -26.43 5.36
N ASN A 36 -12.87 -25.58 5.78
CA ASN A 36 -14.30 -25.89 5.75
C ASN A 36 -15.08 -24.85 4.93
N ARG A 37 -16.36 -25.15 4.63
CA ARG A 37 -17.22 -24.26 3.84
C ARG A 37 -17.44 -22.89 4.48
N GLN A 38 -17.47 -22.82 5.81
CA GLN A 38 -17.65 -21.55 6.51
C GLN A 38 -16.42 -20.64 6.36
N ALA A 39 -15.22 -21.22 6.43
CA ALA A 39 -13.96 -20.54 6.16
C ALA A 39 -13.90 -20.06 4.71
N LEU A 40 -14.33 -20.88 3.74
CA LEU A 40 -14.40 -20.49 2.34
C LEU A 40 -15.27 -19.24 2.11
N MET A 41 -16.45 -19.18 2.71
CA MET A 41 -17.33 -18.02 2.58
C MET A 41 -16.74 -16.77 3.26
N GLY A 42 -16.11 -16.94 4.41
CA GLY A 42 -15.40 -15.86 5.11
C GLY A 42 -14.22 -15.32 4.30
N ASP A 43 -13.40 -16.20 3.74
CA ASP A 43 -12.21 -15.82 2.98
C ASP A 43 -12.60 -15.25 1.60
N LEU A 44 -13.69 -15.71 0.97
CA LEU A 44 -14.21 -15.14 -0.27
C LEU A 44 -14.68 -13.69 -0.08
N THR A 45 -15.43 -13.43 0.99
CA THR A 45 -15.91 -12.07 1.30
C THR A 45 -14.75 -11.15 1.69
N ALA A 46 -13.82 -11.63 2.53
CA ALA A 46 -12.62 -10.88 2.89
C ALA A 46 -11.72 -10.60 1.68
N GLY A 47 -11.48 -11.60 0.84
CA GLY A 47 -10.69 -11.49 -0.38
C GLY A 47 -11.28 -10.50 -1.38
N LEU A 48 -12.61 -10.51 -1.56
CA LEU A 48 -13.30 -9.52 -2.40
C LEU A 48 -13.12 -8.10 -1.86
N ILE A 49 -13.26 -7.91 -0.55
CA ILE A 49 -13.06 -6.59 0.09
C ILE A 49 -11.61 -6.13 -0.10
N VAL A 50 -10.63 -7.01 0.15
CA VAL A 50 -9.21 -6.69 -0.02
C VAL A 50 -8.90 -6.34 -1.48
N ALA A 51 -9.39 -7.12 -2.44
CA ALA A 51 -9.22 -6.84 -3.87
C ALA A 51 -9.80 -5.48 -4.26
N ILE A 52 -11.01 -5.16 -3.77
CA ILE A 52 -11.66 -3.87 -4.00
C ILE A 52 -10.83 -2.72 -3.41
N MET A 53 -10.25 -2.88 -2.22
CA MET A 53 -9.42 -1.84 -1.59
C MET A 53 -8.07 -1.67 -2.28
N LEU A 54 -7.47 -2.76 -2.78
CA LEU A 54 -6.17 -2.74 -3.46
C LEU A 54 -6.20 -1.97 -4.77
N ILE A 55 -7.32 -1.92 -5.49
CA ILE A 55 -7.41 -1.19 -6.76
C ILE A 55 -7.08 0.30 -6.58
N PRO A 56 -7.85 1.10 -5.81
CA PRO A 56 -7.54 2.51 -5.63
C PRO A 56 -6.25 2.74 -4.85
N GLN A 57 -5.96 1.90 -3.85
CA GLN A 57 -4.75 2.03 -3.03
C GLN A 57 -3.48 1.79 -3.86
N GLY A 58 -3.43 0.73 -4.66
CA GLY A 58 -2.30 0.39 -5.52
C GLY A 58 -2.02 1.48 -6.55
N MET A 59 -3.06 2.00 -7.22
CA MET A 59 -2.91 3.12 -8.16
C MET A 59 -2.37 4.38 -7.49
N ALA A 60 -2.88 4.73 -6.31
CA ALA A 60 -2.40 5.89 -5.56
C ALA A 60 -0.93 5.74 -5.14
N TYR A 61 -0.51 4.54 -4.75
CA TYR A 61 0.87 4.25 -4.38
C TYR A 61 1.82 4.23 -5.58
N ALA A 62 1.38 3.77 -6.75
CA ALA A 62 2.16 3.91 -7.98
C ALA A 62 2.39 5.38 -8.34
N LEU A 63 1.34 6.22 -8.24
CA LEU A 63 1.47 7.67 -8.46
C LEU A 63 2.40 8.34 -7.45
N LEU A 64 2.37 7.91 -6.20
CA LEU A 64 3.35 8.32 -5.18
C LEU A 64 4.79 7.92 -5.53
N ALA A 65 4.96 6.79 -6.20
CA ALA A 65 6.24 6.30 -6.68
C ALA A 65 6.68 6.94 -8.02
N GLY A 66 5.95 7.92 -8.55
CA GLY A 66 6.22 8.52 -9.86
C GLY A 66 5.99 7.57 -11.04
N LEU A 67 5.27 6.46 -10.81
CA LEU A 67 4.99 5.43 -11.81
C LEU A 67 3.57 5.54 -12.37
N PRO A 68 3.34 5.03 -13.59
CA PRO A 68 2.00 4.91 -14.14
C PRO A 68 1.07 4.09 -13.21
N PRO A 69 -0.21 4.46 -13.06
CA PRO A 69 -1.15 3.84 -12.11
C PRO A 69 -1.25 2.31 -12.21
N GLN A 70 -1.20 1.77 -13.43
CA GLN A 70 -1.28 0.32 -13.69
C GLN A 70 -0.14 -0.45 -13.01
N GLN A 71 1.03 0.17 -12.79
CA GLN A 71 2.15 -0.50 -12.12
C GLN A 71 1.81 -0.89 -10.68
N GLY A 72 0.97 -0.12 -9.99
CA GLY A 72 0.51 -0.45 -8.65
C GLY A 72 -0.45 -1.64 -8.62
N LEU A 73 -1.27 -1.79 -9.67
CA LEU A 73 -2.11 -2.96 -9.86
C LEU A 73 -1.25 -4.20 -10.13
N TYR A 74 -0.25 -4.08 -11.01
CA TYR A 74 0.68 -5.16 -11.31
C TYR A 74 1.50 -5.60 -10.09
N ALA A 75 1.99 -4.63 -9.30
CA ALA A 75 2.71 -4.87 -8.05
C ALA A 75 1.84 -5.52 -6.96
N SER A 76 0.51 -5.55 -7.12
CA SER A 76 -0.39 -6.22 -6.19
C SER A 76 -0.74 -7.66 -6.60
N ILE A 77 -0.50 -8.08 -7.84
CA ILE A 77 -0.95 -9.42 -8.28
C ILE A 77 0.00 -10.52 -7.77
N LEU A 78 1.26 -10.48 -8.21
CA LEU A 78 2.20 -11.57 -7.98
C LEU A 78 2.57 -11.74 -6.49
N PRO A 79 2.83 -10.66 -5.71
CA PRO A 79 3.14 -10.81 -4.29
C PRO A 79 2.00 -11.45 -3.47
N LEU A 80 0.73 -11.15 -3.78
CA LEU A 80 -0.40 -11.79 -3.11
C LEU A 80 -0.48 -13.29 -3.41
N VAL A 81 -0.26 -13.70 -4.65
CA VAL A 81 -0.24 -15.12 -5.03
C VAL A 81 0.92 -15.84 -4.33
N LEU A 82 2.12 -15.26 -4.36
CA LEU A 82 3.30 -15.83 -3.71
C LEU A 82 3.12 -15.91 -2.18
N TYR A 83 2.59 -14.87 -1.55
CA TYR A 83 2.33 -14.86 -0.11
C TYR A 83 1.24 -15.86 0.28
N GLY A 84 0.19 -16.03 -0.53
CA GLY A 84 -0.84 -17.04 -0.28
C GLY A 84 -0.28 -18.48 -0.26
N LEU A 85 0.80 -18.74 -1.01
CA LEU A 85 1.44 -20.06 -1.10
C LEU A 85 2.53 -20.26 -0.03
N LEU A 86 3.31 -19.23 0.26
CA LEU A 86 4.53 -19.31 1.10
C LEU A 86 4.37 -18.67 2.49
N GLY A 87 3.37 -17.81 2.66
CA GLY A 87 3.16 -17.01 3.86
C GLY A 87 2.66 -17.84 5.04
N THR A 88 3.13 -17.48 6.23
CA THR A 88 2.80 -18.17 7.48
C THR A 88 1.54 -17.62 8.15
N SER A 89 1.16 -16.36 7.87
CA SER A 89 -0.02 -15.71 8.44
C SER A 89 -1.20 -15.75 7.48
N ARG A 90 -2.33 -16.29 7.95
CA ARG A 90 -3.58 -16.35 7.17
C ARG A 90 -4.26 -14.99 6.98
N HIS A 91 -3.85 -13.98 7.74
CA HIS A 91 -4.52 -12.67 7.78
C HIS A 91 -3.69 -11.53 7.19
N LEU A 92 -2.42 -11.77 6.87
CA LEU A 92 -1.56 -10.76 6.27
C LEU A 92 -1.83 -10.70 4.76
N ALA A 93 -2.08 -9.49 4.26
CA ALA A 93 -2.15 -9.20 2.84
C ALA A 93 -0.92 -8.37 2.46
N VAL A 94 -0.17 -8.82 1.47
CA VAL A 94 1.02 -8.12 0.96
C VAL A 94 0.62 -7.28 -0.24
N GLY A 95 1.11 -6.06 -0.32
CA GLY A 95 0.88 -5.18 -1.45
C GLY A 95 1.78 -3.96 -1.41
N PRO A 96 1.61 -3.02 -2.35
CA PRO A 96 2.36 -1.78 -2.36
C PRO A 96 2.13 -0.99 -1.05
N VAL A 97 3.16 -0.30 -0.57
CA VAL A 97 3.12 0.52 0.66
C VAL A 97 3.60 1.94 0.35
N ALA A 98 2.99 2.92 1.02
CA ALA A 98 3.26 4.35 0.79
C ALA A 98 4.74 4.74 1.01
N ILE A 99 5.38 4.24 2.08
CA ILE A 99 6.78 4.58 2.39
C ILE A 99 7.72 4.05 1.31
N VAL A 100 7.55 2.78 0.93
CA VAL A 100 8.34 2.15 -0.15
C VAL A 100 8.15 2.89 -1.47
N SER A 101 6.93 3.38 -1.73
CA SER A 101 6.61 4.18 -2.91
C SER A 101 7.38 5.51 -2.92
N LEU A 102 7.39 6.24 -1.79
CA LEU A 102 8.15 7.49 -1.65
C LEU A 102 9.66 7.28 -1.76
N LEU A 103 10.20 6.22 -1.16
CA LEU A 103 11.63 5.88 -1.28
C LEU A 103 12.01 5.51 -2.72
N THR A 104 11.11 4.81 -3.42
CA THR A 104 11.28 4.52 -4.85
C THR A 104 11.29 5.81 -5.67
N ALA A 105 10.33 6.72 -5.44
CA ALA A 105 10.27 8.00 -6.13
C ALA A 105 11.54 8.84 -5.92
N ALA A 106 11.97 8.98 -4.67
CA ALA A 106 13.16 9.76 -4.32
C ALA A 106 14.44 9.18 -4.97
N SER A 107 14.59 7.85 -4.97
CA SER A 107 15.80 7.22 -5.51
C SER A 107 15.83 7.16 -7.03
N VAL A 108 14.70 6.85 -7.66
CA VAL A 108 14.64 6.75 -9.12
C VAL A 108 14.59 8.15 -9.75
N GLY A 109 13.87 9.09 -9.12
CA GLY A 109 13.77 10.48 -9.57
C GLY A 109 15.08 11.26 -9.52
N ALA A 110 16.04 10.85 -8.69
CA ALA A 110 17.38 11.41 -8.68
C ALA A 110 18.23 11.02 -9.91
N ILE A 111 17.84 9.97 -10.64
CA ILE A 111 18.62 9.39 -11.74
C ILE A 111 17.92 9.61 -13.09
N ALA A 112 16.59 9.49 -13.13
CA ALA A 112 15.79 9.62 -14.34
C ALA A 112 14.56 10.50 -14.11
N SER A 113 14.11 11.17 -15.16
CA SER A 113 12.89 11.97 -15.12
C SER A 113 11.63 11.08 -15.04
N GLU A 114 10.67 11.52 -14.22
CA GLU A 114 9.36 10.86 -14.10
C GLU A 114 8.69 10.72 -15.49
N GLY A 115 8.05 9.57 -15.72
CA GLY A 115 7.40 9.25 -17.00
C GLY A 115 8.32 8.76 -18.13
N SER A 116 9.65 8.83 -17.96
CA SER A 116 10.59 8.24 -18.92
C SER A 116 10.59 6.71 -18.88
N ALA A 117 10.92 6.06 -20.00
CA ALA A 117 11.08 4.60 -20.03
C ALA A 117 12.19 4.12 -19.07
N GLN A 118 13.26 4.92 -18.93
CA GLN A 118 14.36 4.65 -18.01
C GLN A 118 13.89 4.65 -16.55
N TYR A 119 12.96 5.53 -16.17
CA TYR A 119 12.39 5.57 -14.81
C TYR A 119 11.73 4.23 -14.44
N ILE A 120 10.91 3.69 -15.35
CA ILE A 120 10.24 2.41 -15.15
C ILE A 120 11.27 1.28 -15.04
N GLN A 121 12.30 1.29 -15.89
CA GLN A 121 13.37 0.29 -15.85
C GLN A 121 14.15 0.32 -14.53
N LEU A 122 14.50 1.50 -14.03
CA LEU A 122 15.17 1.67 -12.74
C LEU A 122 14.30 1.19 -11.56
N ALA A 123 13.00 1.46 -11.60
CA ALA A 123 12.07 0.96 -10.58
C ALA A 123 11.98 -0.57 -10.57
N ILE A 124 11.97 -1.21 -11.76
CA ILE A 124 12.01 -2.67 -11.90
C ILE A 124 13.34 -3.24 -11.36
N THR A 125 14.48 -2.61 -11.70
CA THR A 125 15.80 -3.01 -11.18
C THR A 125 15.87 -2.86 -9.66
N LEU A 126 15.34 -1.77 -9.11
CA LEU A 126 15.27 -1.55 -7.65
C LEU A 126 14.43 -2.64 -6.97
N ALA A 127 13.26 -2.98 -7.53
CA ALA A 127 12.42 -4.05 -7.01
C ALA A 127 13.13 -5.41 -7.03
N LEU A 128 13.89 -5.72 -8.09
CA LEU A 128 14.73 -6.93 -8.14
C LEU A 128 15.79 -6.92 -7.03
N LEU A 129 16.53 -5.82 -6.86
CA LEU A 129 17.57 -5.70 -5.84
C LEU A 129 17.01 -5.88 -4.43
N VAL A 130 15.87 -5.25 -4.13
CA VAL A 130 15.15 -5.42 -2.86
C VAL A 130 14.76 -6.89 -2.66
N GLY A 131 14.22 -7.55 -3.68
CA GLY A 131 13.87 -8.97 -3.62
C GLY A 131 15.07 -9.88 -3.34
N ILE A 132 16.22 -9.63 -4.00
CA ILE A 132 17.47 -10.36 -3.75
C ILE A 132 17.95 -10.14 -2.32
N LEU A 133 17.98 -8.90 -1.85
CA LEU A 133 18.42 -8.55 -0.50
C LEU A 133 17.51 -9.17 0.57
N GLN A 134 16.19 -9.03 0.44
CA GLN A 134 15.23 -9.63 1.38
C GLN A 134 15.31 -11.16 1.39
N THR A 135 15.49 -11.78 0.22
CA THR A 135 15.73 -13.23 0.14
C THR A 135 17.01 -13.61 0.89
N GLY A 136 18.10 -12.86 0.67
CA GLY A 136 19.36 -13.04 1.39
C GLY A 136 19.21 -12.87 2.91
N MET A 137 18.51 -11.83 3.36
CA MET A 137 18.22 -11.59 4.78
C MET A 137 17.39 -12.74 5.38
N GLY A 138 16.41 -13.26 4.65
CA GLY A 138 15.61 -14.42 5.05
C GLY A 138 16.44 -15.70 5.17
N LEU A 139 17.30 -15.98 4.19
CA LEU A 139 18.21 -17.14 4.20
C LEU A 139 19.21 -17.08 5.36
N LEU A 140 19.77 -15.90 5.62
CA LEU A 140 20.66 -15.64 6.74
C LEU A 140 19.93 -15.50 8.09
N ARG A 141 18.60 -15.61 8.10
CA ARG A 141 17.73 -15.48 9.28
C ARG A 141 17.96 -14.17 10.05
N LEU A 142 18.18 -13.07 9.33
CA LEU A 142 18.46 -11.75 9.90
C LEU A 142 17.24 -11.10 10.58
N GLY A 143 16.13 -11.81 10.75
CA GLY A 143 14.96 -11.26 11.42
C GLY A 143 15.12 -10.96 12.89
N PHE A 144 16.14 -11.52 13.52
CA PHE A 144 16.52 -11.13 14.86
C PHE A 144 16.93 -9.64 14.94
N LEU A 145 17.33 -9.00 13.82
CA LEU A 145 17.71 -7.58 13.79
C LEU A 145 16.55 -6.66 14.15
N VAL A 146 15.31 -7.03 13.81
CA VAL A 146 14.11 -6.24 14.16
C VAL A 146 13.94 -6.16 15.68
N ASN A 147 14.36 -7.18 16.42
CA ASN A 147 14.27 -7.20 17.89
C ASN A 147 15.23 -6.21 18.57
N PHE A 148 16.22 -5.68 17.85
CA PHE A 148 17.12 -4.64 18.36
C PHE A 148 16.59 -3.22 18.14
N LEU A 149 15.48 -3.06 17.40
CA LEU A 149 14.84 -1.77 17.24
C LEU A 149 14.00 -1.46 18.46
N SER A 150 14.38 -0.40 19.17
CA SER A 150 13.63 0.06 20.32
C SER A 150 12.25 0.59 19.87
N HIS A 151 11.24 0.42 20.73
CA HIS A 151 9.91 0.96 20.49
C HIS A 151 9.91 2.47 20.14
N PRO A 152 10.71 3.34 20.80
CA PRO A 152 10.84 4.75 20.39
C PRO A 152 11.29 4.97 18.95
N VAL A 153 12.17 4.13 18.41
CA VAL A 153 12.63 4.22 17.01
C VAL A 153 11.49 3.90 16.06
N LEU A 154 10.72 2.84 16.33
CA LEU A 154 9.57 2.45 15.51
C LEU A 154 8.49 3.53 15.48
N VAL A 155 8.18 4.11 16.64
CA VAL A 155 7.20 5.19 16.77
C VAL A 155 7.70 6.45 16.06
N GLY A 156 8.97 6.82 16.23
CA GLY A 156 9.58 7.97 15.57
C GLY A 156 9.57 7.83 14.05
N PHE A 157 9.99 6.68 13.53
CA PHE A 157 9.96 6.36 12.10
C PHE A 157 8.55 6.43 11.52
N SER A 158 7.59 5.75 12.15
CA SER A 158 6.20 5.73 11.69
C SER A 158 5.55 7.11 11.70
N SER A 159 5.86 7.93 12.72
CA SER A 159 5.35 9.30 12.83
C SER A 159 5.94 10.21 11.75
N ALA A 160 7.26 10.12 11.51
CA ALA A 160 7.91 10.86 10.42
C ALA A 160 7.36 10.45 9.05
N ALA A 161 7.20 9.15 8.81
CA ALA A 161 6.59 8.63 7.59
C ALA A 161 5.17 9.16 7.39
N ALA A 162 4.32 9.15 8.43
CA ALA A 162 2.97 9.68 8.36
C ALA A 162 2.94 11.17 8.00
N ILE A 163 3.86 11.97 8.56
CA ILE A 163 4.02 13.40 8.23
C ILE A 163 4.43 13.56 6.77
N VAL A 164 5.48 12.87 6.32
CA VAL A 164 5.98 12.98 4.93
C VAL A 164 4.91 12.53 3.94
N ILE A 165 4.22 11.42 4.19
CA ILE A 165 3.10 10.96 3.37
C ILE A 165 2.00 12.01 3.35
N GLY A 166 1.58 12.52 4.50
CA GLY A 166 0.53 13.55 4.60
C GLY A 166 0.86 14.79 3.77
N PHE A 167 2.07 15.33 3.92
CA PHE A 167 2.53 16.49 3.15
C PHE A 167 2.66 16.19 1.65
N SER A 168 3.12 14.99 1.27
CA SER A 168 3.21 14.58 -0.13
C SER A 168 1.85 14.58 -0.85
N GLN A 169 0.75 14.44 -0.12
CA GLN A 169 -0.60 14.46 -0.67
C GLN A 169 -1.20 15.87 -0.79
N VAL A 170 -0.63 16.88 -0.11
CA VAL A 170 -1.19 18.24 -0.11
C VAL A 170 -1.18 18.85 -1.51
N LYS A 171 -0.14 18.59 -2.31
CA LYS A 171 -0.08 19.04 -3.72
C LYS A 171 -1.24 18.50 -4.55
N ASN A 172 -1.58 17.22 -4.37
CA ASN A 172 -2.68 16.56 -5.06
C ASN A 172 -4.04 17.10 -4.58
N LEU A 173 -4.17 17.38 -3.29
CA LEU A 173 -5.38 17.95 -2.69
C LEU A 173 -5.64 19.37 -3.19
N LEU A 174 -4.59 20.20 -3.31
CA LEU A 174 -4.70 21.57 -3.84
C LEU A 174 -4.79 21.62 -5.37
N GLY A 175 -4.48 20.52 -6.07
CA GLY A 175 -4.45 20.48 -7.53
C GLY A 175 -3.31 21.30 -8.14
N VAL A 176 -2.16 21.35 -7.46
CA VAL A 176 -0.97 22.11 -7.89
C VAL A 176 0.19 21.18 -8.16
N SER A 177 1.08 21.58 -9.08
CA SER A 177 2.32 20.86 -9.39
C SER A 177 3.52 21.71 -8.98
N PRO A 178 3.95 21.68 -7.71
CA PRO A 178 5.21 22.30 -7.30
C PRO A 178 6.36 21.61 -8.04
N GLY A 179 7.48 22.31 -8.19
CA GLY A 179 8.67 21.74 -8.82
C GLY A 179 9.18 20.49 -8.10
N SER A 180 10.12 19.79 -8.73
CA SER A 180 10.83 18.69 -8.09
C SER A 180 11.87 19.26 -7.11
N ALA A 181 11.81 18.84 -5.85
CA ALA A 181 12.81 19.16 -4.84
C ALA A 181 13.21 17.90 -4.07
N GLU A 182 14.51 17.76 -3.81
CA GLU A 182 15.07 16.59 -3.12
C GLU A 182 14.82 16.64 -1.61
N LEU A 183 14.93 17.84 -1.02
CA LEU A 183 14.78 18.04 0.41
C LEU A 183 13.31 18.33 0.76
N PHE A 184 12.82 17.67 1.80
CA PHE A 184 11.45 17.86 2.28
C PHE A 184 11.15 19.33 2.64
N TRP A 185 12.13 20.07 3.18
CA TRP A 185 11.96 21.50 3.51
C TRP A 185 11.79 22.37 2.27
N GLU A 186 12.48 22.04 1.17
CA GLU A 186 12.34 22.74 -0.11
C GLU A 186 10.97 22.46 -0.72
N GLN A 187 10.48 21.22 -0.63
CA GLN A 187 9.11 20.87 -1.07
C GLN A 187 8.06 21.70 -0.32
N LEU A 188 8.25 21.94 0.99
CA LEU A 188 7.36 22.80 1.77
C LEU A 188 7.38 24.25 1.26
N VAL A 189 8.57 24.83 1.09
CA VAL A 189 8.71 26.21 0.61
C VAL A 189 8.08 26.38 -0.77
N GLN A 190 8.35 25.46 -1.70
CA GLN A 190 7.75 25.47 -3.04
C GLN A 190 6.23 25.35 -2.98
N LEU A 191 5.69 24.49 -2.11
CA LEU A 191 4.25 24.36 -1.90
C LEU A 191 3.62 25.69 -1.45
N PHE A 192 4.23 26.38 -0.50
CA PHE A 192 3.77 27.70 -0.04
C PHE A 192 3.76 28.74 -1.17
N GLN A 193 4.75 28.70 -2.06
CA GLN A 193 4.84 29.63 -3.20
C GLN A 193 3.73 29.40 -4.23
N VAL A 194 3.29 28.14 -4.42
CA VAL A 194 2.23 27.79 -5.38
C VAL A 194 0.82 27.75 -4.78
N LEU A 195 0.67 28.02 -3.48
CA LEU A 195 -0.65 28.10 -2.82
C LEU A 195 -1.66 29.00 -3.55
N PRO A 196 -1.29 30.18 -4.09
CA PRO A 196 -2.24 31.01 -4.84
C PRO A 196 -2.79 30.36 -6.12
N GLN A 197 -2.12 29.33 -6.64
CA GLN A 197 -2.49 28.59 -7.84
C GLN A 197 -3.45 27.41 -7.55
N THR A 198 -3.97 27.33 -6.32
CA THR A 198 -4.86 26.24 -5.88
C THR A 198 -6.08 26.12 -6.79
N ASN A 199 -6.35 24.90 -7.25
CA ASN A 199 -7.60 24.55 -7.90
C ASN A 199 -8.67 24.27 -6.84
N TRP A 200 -9.56 25.24 -6.61
CA TRP A 200 -10.62 25.15 -5.61
C TRP A 200 -11.58 23.98 -5.82
N ILE A 201 -11.77 23.54 -7.08
CA ILE A 201 -12.64 22.42 -7.40
C ILE A 201 -11.95 21.10 -7.04
N THR A 202 -10.66 20.96 -7.35
CA THR A 202 -9.85 19.81 -6.89
C THR A 202 -9.83 19.75 -5.35
N LEU A 203 -9.67 20.89 -4.67
CA LEU A 203 -9.71 20.96 -3.22
C LEU A 203 -11.06 20.53 -2.65
N ALA A 204 -12.17 21.01 -3.22
CA ALA A 204 -13.51 20.60 -2.78
C ALA A 204 -13.76 19.10 -2.99
N LEU A 205 -13.34 18.55 -4.14
CA LEU A 205 -13.43 17.11 -4.42
C LEU A 205 -12.60 16.28 -3.43
N GLY A 206 -11.36 16.70 -3.16
CA GLY A 206 -10.48 15.98 -2.25
C GLY A 206 -10.93 16.06 -0.79
N LEU A 207 -11.39 17.22 -0.31
CA LEU A 207 -11.99 17.34 1.03
C LEU A 207 -13.29 16.53 1.13
N GLY A 208 -14.13 16.56 0.10
CA GLY A 208 -15.33 15.72 0.00
C GLY A 208 -15.00 14.22 0.06
N ALA A 209 -13.96 13.79 -0.64
CA ALA A 209 -13.45 12.42 -0.59
C ALA A 209 -12.98 12.03 0.82
N ILE A 210 -12.19 12.88 1.49
CA ILE A 210 -11.73 12.65 2.86
C ILE A 210 -12.91 12.53 3.83
N LEU A 211 -13.91 13.41 3.71
CA LEU A 211 -15.13 13.35 4.53
C LEU A 211 -15.91 12.07 4.28
N LEU A 212 -16.04 11.63 3.02
CA LEU A 212 -16.70 10.38 2.67
C LEU A 212 -15.95 9.17 3.25
N LEU A 213 -14.62 9.12 3.11
CA LEU A 213 -13.79 8.06 3.70
C LEU A 213 -13.94 8.01 5.23
N TRP A 214 -13.89 9.17 5.88
CA TRP A 214 -14.08 9.28 7.33
C TRP A 214 -15.47 8.78 7.76
N PHE A 215 -16.51 9.14 7.00
CA PHE A 215 -17.88 8.68 7.25
C PHE A 215 -18.01 7.16 7.11
N PHE A 216 -17.49 6.59 6.02
CA PHE A 216 -17.49 5.13 5.79
C PHE A 216 -16.76 4.38 6.90
N LYS A 217 -15.58 4.87 7.30
CA LYS A 217 -14.76 4.24 8.34
C LYS A 217 -15.41 4.30 9.73
N ASN A 218 -15.97 5.45 10.11
CA ASN A 218 -16.31 5.72 11.52
C ASN A 218 -17.80 5.74 11.84
N LYS A 219 -18.67 5.98 10.85
CA LYS A 219 -20.11 6.24 11.10
C LYS A 219 -21.03 5.28 10.35
N LEU A 220 -20.69 4.88 9.13
CA LEU A 220 -21.59 4.12 8.26
C LEU A 220 -22.06 2.81 8.89
N ALA A 221 -21.17 2.02 9.49
CA ALA A 221 -21.56 0.76 10.15
C ALA A 221 -22.59 0.98 11.26
N ALA A 222 -22.43 2.04 12.08
CA ALA A 222 -23.36 2.37 13.15
C ALA A 222 -24.71 2.89 12.63
N VAL A 223 -24.70 3.68 11.55
CA VAL A 223 -25.92 4.16 10.89
C VAL A 223 -26.71 2.98 10.31
N LEU A 224 -26.04 2.08 9.61
CA LEU A 224 -26.67 0.89 9.02
C LEU A 224 -27.24 -0.05 10.10
N ALA A 225 -26.54 -0.23 11.21
CA ALA A 225 -27.04 -1.02 12.33
C ALA A 225 -28.33 -0.43 12.93
N ARG A 226 -28.43 0.91 13.03
CA ARG A 226 -29.66 1.59 13.48
C ARG A 226 -30.83 1.44 12.51
N LEU A 227 -30.53 1.26 11.22
CA LEU A 227 -31.52 1.01 10.16
C LEU A 227 -31.93 -0.47 10.07
N GLY A 228 -31.44 -1.33 10.96
CA GLY A 228 -31.79 -2.76 10.98
C GLY A 228 -30.95 -3.63 10.04
N VAL A 229 -29.88 -3.10 9.44
CA VAL A 229 -28.98 -3.90 8.60
C VAL A 229 -28.14 -4.82 9.48
N GLY A 230 -28.03 -6.10 9.07
CA GLY A 230 -27.22 -7.09 9.79
C GLY A 230 -25.76 -6.67 9.95
N GLN A 231 -25.17 -6.95 11.11
CA GLN A 231 -23.83 -6.49 11.49
C GLN A 231 -22.74 -6.83 10.46
N MET A 232 -22.76 -8.04 9.89
CA MET A 232 -21.78 -8.44 8.87
C MET A 232 -21.89 -7.63 7.58
N LEU A 233 -23.12 -7.34 7.12
CA LEU A 233 -23.35 -6.52 5.93
C LEU A 233 -22.94 -5.07 6.18
N ALA A 234 -23.29 -4.52 7.35
CA ALA A 234 -22.90 -3.16 7.74
C ALA A 234 -21.38 -2.97 7.76
N LEU A 235 -20.64 -3.94 8.30
CA LEU A 235 -19.18 -3.92 8.32
C LEU A 235 -18.57 -4.09 6.92
N SER A 236 -19.18 -4.92 6.07
CA SER A 236 -18.70 -5.12 4.70
C SER A 236 -18.88 -3.85 3.87
N LEU A 237 -20.04 -3.20 3.95
CA LEU A 237 -20.32 -1.93 3.26
C LEU A 237 -19.41 -0.80 3.74
N ALA A 238 -19.12 -0.73 5.05
CA ALA A 238 -18.18 0.25 5.60
C ALA A 238 -16.78 0.15 4.98
N LYS A 239 -16.32 -1.05 4.65
CA LYS A 239 -15.00 -1.28 4.03
C LYS A 239 -14.94 -0.93 2.55
N MET A 240 -16.08 -0.76 1.88
CA MET A 240 -16.14 -0.38 0.45
C MET A 240 -15.89 1.12 0.21
N GLY A 241 -15.64 1.92 1.25
CA GLY A 241 -15.47 3.37 1.18
C GLY A 241 -14.50 3.84 0.07
N PRO A 242 -13.27 3.33 -0.02
CA PRO A 242 -12.32 3.73 -1.07
C PRO A 242 -12.87 3.56 -2.50
N LEU A 243 -13.55 2.44 -2.78
CA LEU A 243 -14.15 2.21 -4.09
C LEU A 243 -15.29 3.18 -4.38
N VAL A 244 -16.16 3.41 -3.38
CA VAL A 244 -17.28 4.35 -3.53
C VAL A 244 -16.76 5.76 -3.80
N VAL A 245 -15.70 6.19 -3.10
CA VAL A 245 -15.05 7.48 -3.36
C VAL A 245 -14.57 7.55 -4.81
N VAL A 246 -13.88 6.54 -5.30
CA VAL A 246 -13.37 6.53 -6.69
C VAL A 246 -14.51 6.58 -7.69
N VAL A 247 -15.55 5.77 -7.52
CA VAL A 247 -16.71 5.74 -8.43
C VAL A 247 -17.44 7.09 -8.43
N VAL A 248 -17.78 7.62 -7.25
CA VAL A 248 -18.52 8.89 -7.13
C VAL A 248 -17.71 10.05 -7.67
N SER A 249 -16.42 10.15 -7.31
CA SER A 249 -15.55 11.22 -7.83
C SER A 249 -15.37 11.13 -9.35
N THR A 250 -15.19 9.92 -9.91
CA THR A 250 -15.13 9.72 -11.36
C THR A 250 -16.42 10.17 -12.05
N LEU A 251 -17.59 9.77 -11.51
CA LEU A 251 -18.88 10.19 -12.06
C LEU A 251 -19.06 11.71 -12.02
N LEU A 252 -18.71 12.36 -10.91
CA LEU A 252 -18.79 13.82 -10.79
C LEU A 252 -17.90 14.53 -11.80
N VAL A 253 -16.64 14.08 -11.95
CA VAL A 253 -15.69 14.68 -12.91
C VAL A 253 -16.17 14.51 -14.34
N VAL A 254 -16.69 13.33 -14.71
CA VAL A 254 -17.18 13.04 -16.07
C VAL A 254 -18.48 13.79 -16.39
N LEU A 255 -19.47 13.73 -15.50
CA LEU A 255 -20.79 14.33 -15.74
C LEU A 255 -20.73 15.86 -15.80
N LEU A 256 -19.88 16.47 -14.95
CA LEU A 256 -19.72 17.92 -14.91
C LEU A 256 -18.58 18.42 -15.80
N GLN A 257 -17.86 17.51 -16.47
CA GLN A 257 -16.70 17.82 -17.33
C GLN A 257 -15.64 18.68 -16.60
N LEU A 258 -15.37 18.36 -15.32
CA LEU A 258 -14.51 19.19 -14.46
C LEU A 258 -13.06 19.19 -14.94
N ASN A 259 -12.63 18.15 -15.66
CA ASN A 259 -11.30 18.11 -16.25
C ASN A 259 -11.11 19.19 -17.32
N THR A 260 -12.10 19.40 -18.20
CA THR A 260 -12.01 20.38 -19.29
C THR A 260 -12.44 21.78 -18.86
N ARG A 261 -13.47 21.89 -18.02
CA ARG A 261 -14.02 23.19 -17.58
C ARG A 261 -13.24 23.83 -16.44
N SER A 262 -12.63 23.01 -15.59
CA SER A 262 -12.10 23.45 -14.30
C SER A 262 -10.67 23.00 -14.06
N GLY A 263 -10.01 22.39 -15.05
CA GLY A 263 -8.60 21.98 -14.95
C GLY A 263 -8.35 20.94 -13.86
N VAL A 264 -9.34 20.13 -13.51
CA VAL A 264 -9.14 19.02 -12.56
C VAL A 264 -8.25 17.96 -13.21
N SER A 265 -7.08 17.71 -12.62
CA SER A 265 -6.18 16.67 -13.08
C SER A 265 -6.82 15.29 -12.92
N ILE A 266 -6.74 14.48 -13.97
CA ILE A 266 -7.27 13.11 -14.01
C ILE A 266 -6.15 12.11 -14.21
N VAL A 267 -6.40 10.87 -13.78
CA VAL A 267 -5.47 9.75 -13.94
C VAL A 267 -5.19 9.43 -15.42
N GLY A 268 -6.15 9.70 -16.31
CA GLY A 268 -6.03 9.43 -17.74
C GLY A 268 -6.27 7.97 -18.09
N ASP A 269 -5.74 7.56 -19.24
CA ASP A 269 -5.91 6.20 -19.75
C ASP A 269 -5.06 5.20 -18.96
N VAL A 270 -5.71 4.15 -18.47
CA VAL A 270 -5.05 3.01 -17.83
C VAL A 270 -5.06 1.85 -18.82
N PRO A 271 -3.91 1.42 -19.37
CA PRO A 271 -3.87 0.38 -20.37
C PRO A 271 -4.40 -0.94 -19.81
N ALA A 272 -5.23 -1.62 -20.60
CA ALA A 272 -5.73 -2.94 -20.27
C ALA A 272 -4.70 -4.02 -20.62
N GLY A 273 -4.65 -5.08 -19.82
CA GLY A 273 -3.82 -6.25 -20.07
C GLY A 273 -2.86 -6.58 -18.93
N LEU A 274 -2.07 -7.62 -19.13
CA LEU A 274 -0.98 -7.99 -18.23
C LEU A 274 0.28 -7.18 -18.58
N PRO A 275 1.16 -6.91 -17.62
CA PRO A 275 2.42 -6.24 -17.91
C PRO A 275 3.24 -7.09 -18.89
N PRO A 276 3.88 -6.48 -19.90
CA PRO A 276 4.89 -7.19 -20.67
C PRO A 276 6.04 -7.60 -19.74
N ILE A 277 6.60 -8.79 -19.98
CA ILE A 277 7.78 -9.24 -19.23
C ILE A 277 8.95 -8.34 -19.62
N ALA A 278 9.38 -7.50 -18.70
CA ALA A 278 10.54 -6.62 -18.86
C ALA A 278 11.73 -7.23 -18.13
N ILE A 279 12.90 -7.17 -18.77
CA ILE A 279 14.16 -7.59 -18.17
C ILE A 279 14.77 -6.38 -17.46
N PRO A 280 15.14 -6.50 -16.17
CA PRO A 280 15.79 -5.42 -15.43
C PRO A 280 17.16 -5.09 -16.04
N ASP A 281 17.64 -3.88 -15.75
CA ASP A 281 19.01 -3.51 -16.09
C ASP A 281 20.01 -4.27 -15.20
N PHE A 282 21.03 -4.87 -15.82
CA PHE A 282 22.11 -5.59 -15.15
C PHE A 282 23.41 -4.80 -15.12
N ASP A 283 23.38 -3.51 -15.46
CA ASP A 283 24.52 -2.63 -15.31
C ASP A 283 24.93 -2.46 -13.83
N LEU A 284 26.20 -2.75 -13.54
CA LEU A 284 26.76 -2.67 -12.19
C LEU A 284 26.82 -1.23 -11.65
N GLY A 285 26.95 -0.24 -12.54
CA GLY A 285 26.90 1.18 -12.17
C GLY A 285 25.53 1.54 -11.59
N THR A 286 24.47 1.19 -12.32
CA THR A 286 23.08 1.33 -11.87
C THR A 286 22.81 0.61 -10.55
N TRP A 287 23.29 -0.62 -10.41
CA TRP A 287 23.13 -1.39 -9.16
C TRP A 287 23.78 -0.69 -7.98
N ARG A 288 24.98 -0.15 -8.16
CA ARG A 288 25.69 0.58 -7.10
C ARG A 288 24.96 1.85 -6.68
N MET A 289 24.34 2.57 -7.63
CA MET A 289 23.53 3.76 -7.33
C MET A 289 22.27 3.41 -6.53
N LEU A 290 21.61 2.29 -6.86
CA LEU A 290 20.37 1.86 -6.22
C LEU A 290 20.58 1.09 -4.91
N LEU A 291 21.79 0.58 -4.64
CA LEU A 291 22.05 -0.34 -3.54
C LEU A 291 21.68 0.23 -2.16
N THR A 292 22.00 1.50 -1.90
CA THR A 292 21.70 2.15 -0.62
C THR A 292 20.19 2.22 -0.37
N THR A 293 19.42 2.63 -1.37
CA THR A 293 17.96 2.65 -1.31
C THR A 293 17.39 1.23 -1.21
N ALA A 294 17.94 0.28 -1.97
CA ALA A 294 17.51 -1.11 -1.92
C ALA A 294 17.69 -1.71 -0.53
N LEU A 295 18.80 -1.42 0.17
CA LEU A 295 19.02 -1.81 1.56
C LEU A 295 18.02 -1.16 2.50
N ALA A 296 17.77 0.15 2.35
CA ALA A 296 16.80 0.87 3.18
C ALA A 296 15.37 0.30 3.01
N ILE A 297 14.92 0.12 1.77
CA ILE A 297 13.62 -0.49 1.46
C ILE A 297 13.55 -1.94 1.97
N SER A 298 14.63 -2.72 1.82
CA SER A 298 14.67 -4.10 2.32
C SER A 298 14.49 -4.15 3.83
N PHE A 299 15.16 -3.26 4.57
CA PHE A 299 15.04 -3.16 6.02
C PHE A 299 13.64 -2.71 6.45
N VAL A 300 13.09 -1.66 5.82
CA VAL A 300 11.72 -1.18 6.10
C VAL A 300 10.70 -2.27 5.82
N GLY A 301 10.76 -2.94 4.67
CA GLY A 301 9.85 -4.03 4.32
C GLY A 301 9.94 -5.20 5.30
N TYR A 302 11.15 -5.48 5.82
CA TYR A 302 11.34 -6.51 6.83
C TYR A 302 10.80 -6.11 8.22
N MET A 303 10.82 -4.82 8.56
CA MET A 303 10.24 -4.31 9.81
C MET A 303 8.70 -4.30 9.82
N GLU A 304 8.08 -4.14 8.64
CA GLU A 304 6.62 -4.07 8.50
C GLU A 304 5.94 -5.44 8.31
N SER A 305 6.71 -6.48 7.96
CA SER A 305 6.21 -7.84 7.66
C SER A 305 6.23 -8.77 8.87
#